data_AF-A0A0X3T8K0-F1
#
_entry.id   AF-A0A0X3T8K0-F1
#
_cell.length_a   1.000
_cell.length_b   1.000
_cell.length_c   1.000
_cell.angle_alpha   90.00
_cell.angle_beta   90.00
_cell.angle_gamma   90.00
#
_symmetry.space_group_name_H-M   'P 1'
#
loop_
_entity.id
_entity.type
_entity.pdbx_description
1 polymer ?
#
loop_
_entity_poly.entity_id
_entity_poly.type
_entity_poly.pdbx_seq_one_letter_code
_entity_poly.pdbx_strand_id
1 'polypeptide(L)' 'MSTVISVILQILAVAILLFLIWPHIKKEKWKEKFIDNKQARSVLIVFVLVLVLVVGISWSMDALFPLERLD' A
#
# COMPACT_ATOMS: atom_id res chain seq x y z
N MET A 1 -7.14 -15.51 20.78
CA MET A 1 -8.05 -14.37 21.09
C MET A 1 -7.39 -12.99 20.89
N SER A 2 -6.10 -12.80 21.19
CA SER A 2 -5.38 -11.52 21.02
C SER A 2 -5.23 -11.03 19.55
N THR A 3 -5.01 -11.93 18.59
CA THR A 3 -4.76 -11.59 17.18
C THR A 3 -5.97 -10.98 16.46
N VAL A 4 -7.17 -11.51 16.67
CA VAL A 4 -8.39 -11.00 16.02
C VAL A 4 -8.70 -9.56 16.46
N ILE A 5 -8.53 -9.27 17.75
CA ILE A 5 -8.73 -7.92 18.30
C ILE A 5 -7.70 -6.95 17.71
N SER A 6 -6.43 -7.36 17.57
CA SER A 6 -5.39 -6.56 16.92
C SER A 6 -5.73 -6.25 15.46
N VAL A 7 -6.18 -7.25 14.70
CA VAL A 7 -6.60 -7.07 13.30
C VAL A 7 -7.77 -6.08 13.19
N ILE A 8 -8.78 -6.21 14.05
CA ILE A 8 -9.92 -5.28 14.09
C ILE A 8 -9.46 -3.86 14.40
N LEU A 9 -8.58 -3.67 15.38
CA LEU A 9 -8.04 -2.37 15.76
C LEU A 9 -7.27 -1.72 14.60
N GLN A 10 -6.48 -2.50 13.87
CA GLN A 10 -5.73 -2.03 12.70
C GLN A 10 -6.66 -1.58 11.56
N ILE A 11 -7.70 -2.36 11.25
CA ILE A 11 -8.70 -1.99 10.24
C ILE A 11 -9.40 -0.68 10.63
N LEU A 12 -9.75 -0.53 11.91
CA LEU A 12 -10.42 0.66 12.44
C LEU A 12 -9.49 1.88 12.38
N ALA A 13 -8.22 1.72 12.73
CA ALA A 13 -7.21 2.77 12.61
C ALA A 13 -7.02 3.22 11.15
N VAL A 14 -6.95 2.29 10.19
CA VAL A 14 -6.88 2.59 8.76
C VAL A 14 -8.13 3.35 8.30
N ALA A 15 -9.32 2.92 8.71
CA ALA A 15 -10.57 3.58 8.36
C ALA A 15 -10.62 5.03 8.87
N ILE A 16 -10.21 5.27 10.12
CA ILE A 16 -10.14 6.63 10.71
C ILE A 16 -9.12 7.49 9.95
N LEU A 17 -7.95 6.94 9.66
CA LEU A 17 -6.89 7.65 8.94
C LEU A 17 -7.37 8.04 7.53
N LEU A 18 -8.02 7.13 6.82
CA LEU A 18 -8.64 7.42 5.52
C LEU A 18 -9.72 8.49 5.65
N PHE A 19 -10.61 8.40 6.65
CA PHE A 19 -11.64 9.41 6.88
C PHE A 19 -11.07 10.80 7.14
N LEU A 20 -9.97 10.90 7.88
CA LEU A 20 -9.33 12.18 8.24
C LEU A 20 -8.54 12.78 7.07
N ILE A 21 -7.88 11.94 6.28
CA ILE A 21 -7.07 12.37 5.13
C ILE A 21 -7.94 12.64 3.89
N TRP A 22 -9.02 11.89 3.69
CA TRP A 22 -9.92 12.01 2.54
C TRP A 22 -10.38 13.44 2.23
N PRO A 23 -10.87 14.26 3.18
CA PRO A 23 -11.27 15.63 2.89
C PRO A 23 -10.12 16.55 2.48
N HIS A 24 -8.88 16.25 2.89
CA HIS A 24 -7.69 16.98 2.45
C HIS A 24 -7.32 16.59 1.02
N ILE A 25 -7.30 15.29 0.74
CA ILE A 25 -7.00 14.73 -0.60
C ILE A 25 -8.06 15.18 -1.61
N LYS A 26 -9.36 15.02 -1.30
CA LYS A 26 -10.47 15.27 -2.24
C LYS A 26 -10.49 16.71 -2.78
N LYS A 27 -9.99 17.68 -2.01
CA LYS A 27 -9.95 19.10 -2.42
C LYS A 27 -8.81 19.41 -3.39
N GLU A 28 -7.82 18.53 -3.51
CA GLU A 28 -6.70 18.75 -4.42
C GLU A 28 -6.98 18.22 -5.83
N LYS A 29 -6.39 18.87 -6.83
CA LYS A 29 -6.41 18.41 -8.22
C LYS A 29 -5.30 17.37 -8.46
N TRP A 30 -5.49 16.16 -7.93
CA TRP A 30 -4.51 15.06 -8.03
C TRP A 30 -4.07 14.77 -9.46
N LYS A 31 -5.01 14.81 -10.40
CA LYS A 31 -4.73 14.53 -11.80
C LYS A 31 -3.74 15.54 -12.39
N GLU A 32 -3.96 16.83 -12.14
CA GLU A 32 -3.05 17.90 -12.59
C GLU A 32 -1.66 17.78 -11.91
N LYS A 33 -1.62 17.46 -10.60
CA LYS A 33 -0.35 17.33 -9.86
C LYS A 33 0.50 16.12 -10.26
N PHE A 34 -0.13 14.97 -10.48
CA PHE A 34 0.57 13.68 -10.60
C PHE A 34 0.54 13.07 -11.99
N ILE A 35 -0.48 13.35 -12.81
CA ILE A 35 -0.64 12.74 -14.14
C ILE A 35 -0.18 13.68 -15.24
N ASP A 36 -0.55 14.96 -15.16
CA ASP A 36 -0.22 15.94 -16.20
C ASP A 36 1.25 16.41 -16.08
N ASN A 37 1.81 16.36 -14.88
CA ASN A 37 3.25 16.59 -14.67
C ASN A 37 4.06 15.33 -15.04
N LYS A 38 4.83 15.42 -16.14
CA LYS A 38 5.67 14.31 -16.65
C LYS A 38 6.68 13.77 -15.63
N GLN A 39 7.26 14.64 -14.80
CA GLN A 39 8.21 14.21 -13.77
C GLN A 39 7.49 13.47 -12.64
N ALA A 40 6.41 14.03 -12.12
CA ALA A 40 5.61 13.40 -11.07
C ALA A 40 5.03 12.05 -11.55
N ARG A 41 4.56 11.99 -12.79
CA ARG A 41 4.06 10.76 -13.42
C ARG A 41 5.15 9.71 -13.54
N SER A 42 6.36 10.09 -13.95
CA SER A 42 7.51 9.16 -14.03
C SER A 42 7.83 8.57 -12.66
N VAL A 43 7.91 9.42 -11.62
CA VAL A 43 8.15 8.99 -10.24
C VAL A 43 7.03 8.05 -9.77
N LEU A 44 5.77 8.38 -10.06
CA LEU A 44 4.61 7.55 -9.70
C LEU A 44 4.65 6.18 -10.40
N ILE A 45 5.04 6.12 -11.68
CA ILE A 45 5.20 4.86 -12.41
C ILE A 45 6.31 4.01 -11.79
N VAL A 46 7.49 4.59 -11.54
CA VAL A 46 8.61 3.88 -10.93
C VAL A 46 8.23 3.37 -9.54
N PHE A 47 7.54 4.19 -8.74
CA PHE A 47 7.03 3.78 -7.44
C PHE A 47 6.10 2.58 -7.52
N VAL A 48 5.15 2.57 -8.46
CA VAL A 48 4.25 1.43 -8.69
C VAL A 48 5.02 0.19 -9.13
N LEU A 49 5.99 0.32 -10.03
CA LEU A 49 6.84 -0.79 -10.47
C LEU A 49 7.61 -1.41 -9.30
N VAL A 50 8.19 -0.59 -8.43
CA VAL A 50 8.90 -1.06 -7.22
C VAL A 50 7.95 -1.79 -6.28
N LEU A 51 6.75 -1.25 -6.03
CA LEU A 51 5.76 -1.93 -5.19
C LEU A 51 5.35 -3.29 -5.74
N VAL A 52 5.05 -3.36 -7.04
CA VAL A 52 4.70 -4.62 -7.72
C VAL A 52 5.87 -5.60 -7.63
N LEU A 53 7.11 -5.13 -7.82
CA LEU A 53 8.30 -5.97 -7.72
C LEU A 53 8.47 -6.52 -6.29
N VAL A 54 8.38 -5.68 -5.26
CA VAL A 54 8.56 -6.10 -3.86
C VAL A 54 7.49 -7.12 -3.45
N VAL A 55 6.22 -6.84 -3.76
CA VAL A 55 5.12 -7.78 -3.47
C VAL A 55 5.30 -9.07 -4.28
N GLY A 56 5.66 -8.96 -5.56
CA GLY A 56 5.90 -10.10 -6.43
C GLY A 56 7.05 -10.97 -5.95
N ILE A 57 8.15 -10.38 -5.47
CA ILE A 57 9.25 -11.11 -4.85
C ILE A 57 8.77 -11.80 -3.58
N SER A 58 8.06 -11.11 -2.68
CA SER A 58 7.55 -11.73 -1.44
C SER A 58 6.69 -12.95 -1.74
N TRP A 59 5.73 -12.81 -2.66
CA TRP A 59 4.86 -13.93 -3.06
C TRP A 59 5.65 -15.05 -3.76
N SER A 60 6.60 -14.70 -4.62
CA SER A 60 7.43 -15.69 -5.30
C SER A 60 8.34 -16.44 -4.33
N MET A 61 8.85 -15.76 -3.30
CA MET A 61 9.62 -16.39 -2.22
C MET A 61 8.75 -17.35 -1.41
N ASP A 62 7.55 -16.96 -1.00
CA ASP A 62 6.64 -17.86 -0.29
C ASP A 62 6.25 -19.09 -1.14
N ALA A 63 6.11 -18.91 -2.46
CA ALA A 63 5.73 -19.98 -3.38
C ALA A 63 6.88 -20.93 -3.74
N LEU A 64 8.08 -20.40 -3.96
CA LEU A 64 9.25 -21.18 -4.43
C LEU A 64 10.11 -21.70 -3.27
N PHE A 65 10.15 -20.97 -2.16
CA PHE A 65 10.87 -21.31 -0.95
C PHE A 65 9.91 -21.20 0.23
N PRO A 66 8.92 -22.11 0.31
CA PRO A 66 8.06 -22.17 1.47
C PRO A 66 8.96 -22.36 2.69
N LEU A 67 9.03 -21.33 3.55
CA LEU A 67 9.78 -21.42 4.79
C LEU A 67 9.10 -22.49 5.62
N GLU A 68 9.68 -23.69 5.65
CA GLU A 68 9.29 -24.75 6.57
C GLU A 68 9.32 -24.14 7.97
N ARG A 69 8.15 -24.15 8.60
CA ARG A 69 8.02 -23.71 9.98
C ARG A 69 8.93 -24.61 10.79
N LEU A 70 9.86 -24.03 11.53
CA LEU A 70 10.54 -24.72 12.62
C LEU A 70 9.51 -24.86 13.75
N ASP A 71 8.53 -25.73 13.58
CA ASP A 71 7.67 -26.24 14.65
C ASP A 71 8.29 -27.47 15.32
#